data_AF-A0A961VL63-F1
#
_entry.id   AF-A0A961VL63-F1
#
_cell.length_a   1.000
_cell.length_b   1.000
_cell.length_c   1.000
_cell.angle_alpha   90.00
_cell.angle_beta   90.00
_cell.angle_gamma   90.00
#
_symmetry.space_group_name_H-M   'P 1'
#
loop_
_entity.id
_entity.type
_entity.pdbx_description
1 polymer ?
#
loop_
_entity_poly.entity_id
_entity_poly.type
_entity_poly.pdbx_seq_one_letter_code
_entity_poly.pdbx_strand_id
1 'polypeptide(L)'
;SFFADEARTEGLLLVQADDYLGQQTTDTILRFAERARPIGEDDLDLADHLWADLAMPTPEALARRLDDGIDALPFAGPALHRFLEELPSPHRGLGRTEHTALSLLTGGPASAIDLFRGAIAAEEAAFMGDLSFFLMLRDLADADTPLIAGLEHAAEGDPAAIGRVGRRLSLTEAGRAVIAGEADHVRLNGVDRWWAGARLKGRTTWRFDRETMNLISPQASAA
;
A
#
# COMPACT_ATOMS: atom_id res chain seq x y z
N SER A 1 22.09 8.12 9.29
CA SER A 1 21.82 6.67 9.53
C SER A 1 23.09 6.02 10.10
N PHE A 2 23.04 4.93 10.88
CA PHE A 2 24.26 4.37 11.54
C PHE A 2 25.48 4.24 10.61
N PHE A 3 25.28 3.81 9.35
CA PHE A 3 26.37 3.69 8.38
C PHE A 3 26.85 5.03 7.82
N ALA A 4 25.95 5.99 7.62
CA ALA A 4 26.29 7.35 7.20
C ALA A 4 26.98 8.15 8.32
N ASP A 5 26.48 8.03 9.55
CA ASP A 5 26.96 8.77 10.72
C ASP A 5 28.38 8.33 11.15
N GLU A 6 28.75 7.08 10.86
CA GLU A 6 30.05 6.49 11.17
C GLU A 6 31.00 6.43 9.96
N ALA A 7 30.59 6.90 8.77
CA ALA A 7 31.33 6.79 7.51
C ALA A 7 31.84 5.35 7.20
N ARG A 8 31.06 4.34 7.60
CA ARG A 8 31.41 2.91 7.46
C ARG A 8 30.75 2.30 6.23
N THR A 9 31.24 2.66 5.05
CA THR A 9 30.82 2.07 3.77
C THR A 9 31.73 0.92 3.33
N GLU A 10 32.94 0.80 3.90
CA GLU A 10 33.88 -0.27 3.56
C GLU A 10 33.29 -1.66 3.91
N GLY A 11 33.16 -2.52 2.89
CA GLY A 11 32.59 -3.86 3.02
C GLY A 11 31.06 -3.91 3.03
N LEU A 12 30.36 -2.77 2.90
CA LEU A 12 28.90 -2.74 2.78
C LEU A 12 28.47 -2.98 1.33
N LEU A 13 27.59 -3.96 1.14
CA LEU A 13 27.06 -4.34 -0.17
C LEU A 13 25.54 -4.17 -0.21
N LEU A 14 25.04 -3.58 -1.29
CA LEU A 14 23.63 -3.59 -1.64
C LEU A 14 23.35 -4.79 -2.54
N VAL A 15 22.40 -5.61 -2.13
CA VAL A 15 21.84 -6.70 -2.94
C VAL A 15 20.37 -6.37 -3.19
N GLN A 16 20.02 -6.14 -4.45
CA GLN A 16 18.63 -5.88 -4.84
C GLN A 16 18.06 -7.11 -5.55
N ALA A 17 17.03 -7.69 -4.96
CA ALA A 17 16.28 -8.78 -5.56
C ALA A 17 15.18 -8.21 -6.46
N ASP A 18 15.05 -8.78 -7.67
CA ASP A 18 13.98 -8.50 -8.62
C ASP A 18 12.79 -9.46 -8.46
N ASP A 19 12.72 -10.16 -7.32
CA ASP A 19 11.74 -11.20 -7.03
C ASP A 19 11.44 -11.25 -5.53
N TYR A 20 10.29 -11.83 -5.16
CA TYR A 20 9.82 -11.86 -3.77
C TYR A 20 10.65 -12.85 -2.93
N LEU A 21 11.35 -12.33 -1.92
CA LEU A 21 12.28 -13.10 -1.08
C LEU A 21 11.58 -14.22 -0.30
N GLY A 22 10.33 -14.04 0.11
CA GLY A 22 9.60 -15.02 0.92
C GLY A 22 9.29 -16.34 0.21
N GLN A 23 9.41 -16.39 -1.12
CA GLN A 23 9.22 -17.60 -1.93
C GLN A 23 10.53 -18.24 -2.39
N GLN A 24 11.67 -17.64 -2.06
CA GLN A 24 12.97 -18.16 -2.48
C GLN A 24 13.37 -19.38 -1.65
N THR A 25 13.97 -20.35 -2.33
CA THR A 25 14.70 -21.46 -1.71
C THR A 25 16.14 -21.07 -1.43
N THR A 26 16.86 -21.89 -0.66
CA THR A 26 18.30 -21.70 -0.41
C THR A 26 19.12 -21.59 -1.69
N ASP A 27 18.80 -22.38 -2.73
CA ASP A 27 19.55 -22.33 -3.99
C ASP A 27 19.21 -21.10 -4.82
N THR A 28 17.94 -20.71 -4.82
CA THR A 28 17.44 -19.61 -5.66
C THR A 28 17.78 -18.24 -5.08
N ILE A 29 17.87 -18.10 -3.74
CA ILE A 29 18.19 -16.82 -3.11
C ILE A 29 19.66 -16.38 -3.34
N LEU A 30 20.58 -17.34 -3.48
CA LEU A 30 22.01 -17.05 -3.65
C LEU A 30 22.33 -16.33 -4.96
N ARG A 31 21.50 -16.49 -6.00
CA ARG A 31 21.68 -15.82 -7.29
C ARG A 31 21.71 -14.30 -7.17
N PHE A 32 21.01 -13.73 -6.19
CA PHE A 32 21.00 -12.28 -5.99
C PHE A 32 22.35 -11.74 -5.53
N ALA A 33 23.20 -12.58 -4.90
CA ALA A 33 24.54 -12.17 -4.49
C ALA A 33 25.42 -11.76 -5.69
N GLU A 34 25.15 -12.28 -6.90
CA GLU A 34 25.83 -11.86 -8.13
C GLU A 34 25.55 -10.39 -8.50
N ARG A 35 24.45 -9.83 -7.98
CA ARG A 35 24.06 -8.42 -8.14
C ARG A 35 24.57 -7.53 -7.00
N ALA A 36 25.35 -8.09 -6.07
CA ALA A 36 25.92 -7.32 -4.99
C ALA A 36 26.82 -6.21 -5.55
N ARG A 37 26.57 -4.97 -5.14
CA ARG A 37 27.46 -3.84 -5.42
C ARG A 37 27.84 -3.12 -4.13
N PRO A 38 29.03 -2.50 -4.06
CA PRO A 38 29.36 -1.59 -2.98
C PRO A 38 28.32 -0.47 -2.85
N ILE A 39 28.02 -0.07 -1.61
CA ILE A 39 27.27 1.15 -1.31
C ILE A 39 28.26 2.30 -1.12
N GLY A 40 28.04 3.41 -1.80
CA GLY A 40 28.81 4.65 -1.67
C GLY A 40 28.11 5.72 -0.81
N GLU A 41 28.76 6.87 -0.65
CA GLU A 41 28.17 8.04 0.01
C GLU A 41 26.91 8.51 -0.73
N ASP A 42 26.94 8.57 -2.06
CA ASP A 42 25.79 8.97 -2.88
C ASP A 42 24.54 8.11 -2.66
N ASP A 43 24.71 6.81 -2.40
CA ASP A 43 23.60 5.89 -2.09
C ASP A 43 22.97 6.18 -0.73
N LEU A 44 23.81 6.50 0.26
CA LEU A 44 23.38 6.82 1.61
C LEU A 44 22.71 8.20 1.64
N ASP A 45 23.27 9.17 0.94
CA ASP A 45 22.67 10.49 0.76
C ASP A 45 21.32 10.38 0.07
N LEU A 46 21.21 9.56 -0.99
CA LEU A 46 19.92 9.30 -1.63
C LEU A 46 18.92 8.66 -0.64
N ALA A 47 19.33 7.66 0.13
CA ALA A 47 18.47 7.01 1.11
C ALA A 47 17.98 7.98 2.20
N ASP A 48 18.87 8.84 2.71
CA ASP A 48 18.53 9.84 3.72
C ASP A 48 17.55 10.90 3.16
N HIS A 49 17.75 11.36 1.92
CA HIS A 49 16.79 12.27 1.26
C HIS A 49 15.43 11.60 1.03
N LEU A 50 15.40 10.35 0.55
CA LEU A 50 14.15 9.61 0.34
C LEU A 50 13.39 9.40 1.65
N TRP A 51 14.10 9.09 2.74
CA TRP A 51 13.50 8.97 4.05
C TRP A 51 12.96 10.31 4.56
N ALA A 52 13.70 11.40 4.38
CA ALA A 52 13.24 12.74 4.74
C ALA A 52 11.96 13.13 4.00
N ASP A 53 11.88 12.88 2.69
CA ASP A 53 10.68 13.15 1.89
C ASP A 53 9.48 12.30 2.33
N LEU A 54 9.69 11.02 2.64
CA LEU A 54 8.65 10.14 3.18
C LEU A 54 8.17 10.56 4.57
N ALA A 55 9.06 11.10 5.40
CA ALA A 55 8.77 11.53 6.76
C ALA A 55 8.04 12.90 6.82
N MET A 56 7.89 13.59 5.68
CA MET A 56 7.17 14.86 5.61
C MET A 56 5.69 14.71 5.98
N PRO A 57 5.08 15.76 6.57
CA PRO A 57 3.67 15.73 6.97
C PRO A 57 2.69 15.77 5.79
N THR A 58 3.18 15.94 4.56
CA THR A 58 2.38 15.92 3.32
C THR A 58 3.08 15.05 2.25
N PRO A 59 2.33 14.45 1.32
CA PRO A 59 2.88 13.62 0.25
C PRO A 59 3.61 14.40 -0.87
N GLU A 60 3.60 15.74 -0.82
CA GLU A 60 4.10 16.60 -1.90
C GLU A 60 5.60 16.44 -2.15
N ALA A 61 6.38 16.22 -1.07
CA ALA A 61 7.82 16.02 -1.18
C ALA A 61 8.13 14.75 -1.98
N LEU A 62 7.46 13.64 -1.64
CA LEU A 62 7.60 12.39 -2.37
C LEU A 62 7.13 12.51 -3.83
N ALA A 63 5.98 13.17 -4.08
CA ALA A 63 5.47 13.34 -5.43
C ALA A 63 6.47 14.08 -6.32
N ARG A 64 7.03 15.21 -5.85
CA ARG A 64 8.06 15.95 -6.59
C ARG A 64 9.33 15.13 -6.83
N ARG A 65 9.76 14.34 -5.83
CA ARG A 65 10.94 13.48 -5.97
C ARG A 65 10.78 12.46 -7.10
N LEU A 66 9.58 11.93 -7.29
CA LEU A 66 9.32 10.98 -8.37
C LEU A 66 9.35 11.63 -9.75
N ASP A 67 8.94 12.89 -9.86
CA ASP A 67 9.08 13.66 -11.11
C ASP A 67 10.56 13.91 -11.48
N ASP A 68 11.44 14.04 -10.48
CA ASP A 68 12.88 14.22 -10.67
C ASP A 68 13.63 12.93 -11.06
N GLY A 69 13.04 11.75 -10.78
CA GLY A 69 13.65 10.43 -11.02
C GLY A 69 14.55 9.91 -9.89
N ILE A 70 14.71 8.58 -9.81
CA ILE A 70 15.51 7.87 -8.80
C ILE A 70 16.34 6.75 -9.48
N ASP A 71 17.39 7.14 -10.19
CA ASP A 71 18.13 6.21 -11.07
C ASP A 71 19.05 5.24 -10.32
N ALA A 72 19.62 5.64 -9.19
CA ALA A 72 20.62 4.82 -8.46
C ALA A 72 20.01 3.59 -7.75
N LEU A 73 18.69 3.62 -7.52
CA LEU A 73 17.91 2.55 -6.90
C LEU A 73 16.76 2.15 -7.82
N PRO A 74 16.96 1.18 -8.75
CA PRO A 74 16.04 0.88 -9.85
C PRO A 74 14.63 0.49 -9.40
N PHE A 75 14.46 -0.03 -8.18
CA PHE A 75 13.17 -0.43 -7.64
C PHE A 75 12.51 0.65 -6.76
N ALA A 76 13.25 1.68 -6.35
CA ALA A 76 12.73 2.71 -5.44
C ALA A 76 11.64 3.55 -6.12
N GLY A 77 11.89 4.06 -7.34
CA GLY A 77 10.91 4.82 -8.11
C GLY A 77 9.57 4.06 -8.28
N PRO A 78 9.57 2.85 -8.86
CA PRO A 78 8.37 2.04 -8.98
C PRO A 78 7.66 1.75 -7.66
N ALA A 79 8.41 1.42 -6.59
CA ALA A 79 7.83 1.14 -5.28
C ALA A 79 7.16 2.37 -4.65
N LEU A 80 7.78 3.55 -4.77
CA LEU A 80 7.26 4.80 -4.23
C LEU A 80 6.06 5.31 -5.05
N HIS A 81 6.06 5.13 -6.37
CA HIS A 81 4.88 5.34 -7.21
C HIS A 81 3.73 4.45 -6.74
N ARG A 82 3.96 3.14 -6.63
CA ARG A 82 2.96 2.20 -6.10
C ARG A 82 2.48 2.60 -4.71
N PHE A 83 3.35 3.14 -3.87
CA PHE A 83 2.99 3.59 -2.53
C PHE A 83 2.10 4.85 -2.55
N LEU A 84 2.30 5.79 -3.48
CA LEU A 84 1.36 6.91 -3.70
C LEU A 84 -0.04 6.45 -4.09
N GLU A 85 -0.16 5.33 -4.80
CA GLU A 85 -1.45 4.77 -5.20
C GLU A 85 -2.29 4.24 -4.01
N GLU A 86 -1.71 4.12 -2.80
CA GLU A 86 -2.43 3.88 -1.54
C GLU A 86 -3.04 5.15 -0.94
N LEU A 87 -2.79 6.33 -1.51
CA LEU A 87 -3.63 7.50 -1.23
C LEU A 87 -5.02 7.28 -1.84
N PRO A 88 -6.09 7.81 -1.21
CA PRO A 88 -7.44 7.70 -1.74
C PRO A 88 -7.55 8.26 -3.17
N SER A 89 -8.21 7.53 -4.07
CA SER A 89 -8.51 8.03 -5.42
C SER A 89 -9.53 9.17 -5.42
N PRO A 90 -9.54 10.07 -6.43
CA PRO A 90 -10.48 11.20 -6.51
C PRO A 90 -11.96 10.79 -6.57
N HIS A 91 -12.29 9.72 -7.27
CA HIS A 91 -13.69 9.36 -7.54
C HIS A 91 -14.27 8.33 -6.57
N ARG A 92 -13.43 7.46 -6.00
CA ARG A 92 -13.87 6.34 -5.15
C ARG A 92 -13.45 6.48 -3.70
N GLY A 93 -12.44 7.30 -3.42
CA GLY A 93 -11.86 7.40 -2.07
C GLY A 93 -11.17 6.13 -1.60
N LEU A 94 -10.85 5.20 -2.51
CA LEU A 94 -10.15 3.95 -2.20
C LEU A 94 -8.68 4.06 -2.59
N GLY A 95 -7.80 3.54 -1.75
CA GLY A 95 -6.43 3.15 -2.10
C GLY A 95 -6.43 2.02 -3.15
N ARG A 96 -5.27 1.73 -3.74
CA ARG A 96 -5.18 0.72 -4.81
C ARG A 96 -5.52 -0.67 -4.29
N THR A 97 -4.94 -1.09 -3.16
CA THR A 97 -5.24 -2.44 -2.63
C THR A 97 -6.71 -2.60 -2.22
N GLU A 98 -7.32 -1.57 -1.60
CA GLU A 98 -8.75 -1.57 -1.28
C GLU A 98 -9.62 -1.70 -2.55
N HIS A 99 -9.28 -0.95 -3.59
CA HIS A 99 -9.98 -1.01 -4.88
C HIS A 99 -9.89 -2.38 -5.53
N THR A 100 -8.70 -3.00 -5.53
CA THR A 100 -8.49 -4.35 -6.05
C THR A 100 -9.33 -5.38 -5.29
N ALA A 101 -9.33 -5.33 -3.95
CA ALA A 101 -10.09 -6.26 -3.13
C ALA A 101 -11.61 -6.15 -3.39
N LEU A 102 -12.15 -4.94 -3.45
CA LEU A 102 -13.57 -4.72 -3.74
C LEU A 102 -13.94 -5.09 -5.19
N SER A 103 -13.02 -4.88 -6.14
CA SER A 103 -13.24 -5.27 -7.54
C SER A 103 -13.32 -6.79 -7.71
N LEU A 104 -12.52 -7.56 -6.97
CA LEU A 104 -12.64 -9.03 -6.99
C LEU A 104 -14.02 -9.51 -6.52
N LEU A 105 -14.67 -8.78 -5.61
CA LEU A 105 -16.01 -9.10 -5.13
C LEU A 105 -17.13 -8.78 -6.14
N THR A 106 -16.86 -8.06 -7.23
CA THR A 106 -17.86 -7.86 -8.30
C THR A 106 -18.10 -9.15 -9.09
N GLY A 107 -17.12 -10.07 -9.12
CA GLY A 107 -17.26 -11.42 -9.67
C GLY A 107 -18.08 -12.37 -8.81
N GLY A 108 -18.45 -11.94 -7.60
CA GLY A 108 -19.24 -12.70 -6.64
C GLY A 108 -18.55 -12.83 -5.27
N PRO A 109 -19.23 -13.41 -4.28
CA PRO A 109 -18.69 -13.48 -2.92
C PRO A 109 -17.39 -14.30 -2.85
N ALA A 110 -16.38 -13.86 -2.12
CA ALA A 110 -15.07 -14.54 -2.03
C ALA A 110 -14.55 -14.57 -0.59
N SER A 111 -13.68 -15.53 -0.26
CA SER A 111 -13.08 -15.59 1.07
C SER A 111 -11.98 -14.54 1.25
N ALA A 112 -11.65 -14.18 2.50
CA ALA A 112 -10.60 -13.20 2.77
C ALA A 112 -9.25 -13.64 2.18
N ILE A 113 -8.94 -14.94 2.24
CA ILE A 113 -7.71 -15.49 1.65
C ILE A 113 -7.72 -15.49 0.13
N ASP A 114 -8.88 -15.70 -0.51
CA ASP A 114 -8.99 -15.60 -1.98
C ASP A 114 -8.80 -14.16 -2.44
N LEU A 115 -9.37 -13.20 -1.71
CA LEU A 115 -9.14 -11.76 -1.96
C LEU A 115 -7.67 -11.39 -1.79
N PHE A 116 -7.01 -11.87 -0.74
CA PHE A 116 -5.58 -11.62 -0.53
C PHE A 116 -4.74 -12.18 -1.67
N ARG A 117 -4.96 -13.44 -2.06
CA ARG A 117 -4.26 -14.07 -3.19
C ARG A 117 -4.51 -13.31 -4.49
N GLY A 118 -5.74 -12.91 -4.76
CA GLY A 118 -6.09 -12.13 -5.94
C GLY A 118 -5.43 -10.76 -5.94
N ALA A 119 -5.39 -10.08 -4.79
CA ALA A 119 -4.72 -8.79 -4.65
C ALA A 119 -3.22 -8.91 -4.90
N ILE A 120 -2.54 -9.86 -4.25
CA ILE A 120 -1.10 -10.11 -4.46
C ILE A 120 -0.79 -10.50 -5.91
N ALA A 121 -1.64 -11.30 -6.55
CA ALA A 121 -1.47 -11.68 -7.96
C ALA A 121 -1.64 -10.51 -8.94
N ALA A 122 -2.29 -9.41 -8.51
CA ALA A 122 -2.46 -8.19 -9.29
C ALA A 122 -1.38 -7.13 -8.99
N GLU A 123 -0.45 -7.40 -8.07
CA GLU A 123 0.68 -6.52 -7.80
C GLU A 123 1.83 -6.80 -8.77
N GLU A 124 2.49 -5.74 -9.24
CA GLU A 124 3.73 -5.87 -10.02
C GLU A 124 4.87 -6.42 -9.14
N ALA A 125 4.85 -6.09 -7.84
CA ALA A 125 5.78 -6.60 -6.84
C ALA A 125 5.04 -6.87 -5.53
N ALA A 126 5.13 -8.11 -5.03
CA ALA A 126 4.52 -8.48 -3.75
C ALA A 126 5.20 -7.74 -2.58
N PHE A 127 4.42 -6.99 -1.80
CA PHE A 127 4.91 -6.20 -0.67
C PHE A 127 4.10 -6.37 0.63
N MET A 128 2.80 -6.65 0.52
CA MET A 128 1.88 -6.68 1.66
C MET A 128 1.75 -8.08 2.26
N GLY A 129 1.75 -8.17 3.59
CA GLY A 129 1.40 -9.38 4.33
C GLY A 129 -0.11 -9.58 4.50
N ASP A 130 -0.53 -10.81 4.76
CA ASP A 130 -1.93 -11.19 4.98
C ASP A 130 -2.58 -10.46 6.15
N LEU A 131 -1.86 -10.27 7.26
CA LEU A 131 -2.37 -9.55 8.43
C LEU A 131 -2.78 -8.11 8.11
N SER A 132 -1.91 -7.34 7.44
CA SER A 132 -2.22 -5.97 7.04
C SER A 132 -3.41 -5.90 6.09
N PHE A 133 -3.50 -6.86 5.17
CA PHE A 133 -4.63 -6.97 4.25
C PHE A 133 -5.94 -7.28 4.99
N PHE A 134 -5.94 -8.21 5.93
CA PHE A 134 -7.14 -8.56 6.70
C PHE A 134 -7.58 -7.43 7.65
N LEU A 135 -6.65 -6.66 8.20
CA LEU A 135 -6.97 -5.46 8.96
C LEU A 135 -7.68 -4.40 8.09
N MET A 136 -7.20 -4.20 6.86
CA MET A 136 -7.85 -3.29 5.91
C MET A 136 -9.24 -3.79 5.49
N LEU A 137 -9.44 -5.10 5.25
CA LEU A 137 -10.78 -5.65 5.04
C LEU A 137 -11.70 -5.39 6.23
N ARG A 138 -11.19 -5.53 7.45
CA ARG A 138 -11.95 -5.23 8.67
C ARG A 138 -12.35 -3.77 8.73
N ASP A 139 -11.46 -2.84 8.42
CA ASP A 139 -11.79 -1.41 8.40
C ASP A 139 -12.90 -1.09 7.38
N LEU A 140 -12.91 -1.78 6.23
CA LEU A 140 -13.97 -1.67 5.21
C LEU A 140 -15.31 -2.28 5.65
N ALA A 141 -15.30 -3.28 6.54
CA ALA A 141 -16.48 -3.93 7.08
C ALA A 141 -17.08 -3.18 8.27
N ASP A 142 -16.23 -2.57 9.09
CA ASP A 142 -16.59 -1.95 10.37
C ASP A 142 -16.85 -0.44 10.27
N ALA A 143 -16.65 0.15 9.10
CA ALA A 143 -16.94 1.56 8.86
C ALA A 143 -18.43 1.90 9.10
N ASP A 144 -18.72 3.17 9.41
CA ASP A 144 -20.09 3.67 9.63
C ASP A 144 -21.06 3.30 8.49
N THR A 145 -20.57 3.36 7.25
CA THR A 145 -21.21 2.81 6.05
C THR A 145 -20.35 1.67 5.50
N PRO A 146 -20.58 0.41 5.90
CA PRO A 146 -19.76 -0.73 5.49
C PRO A 146 -19.74 -0.91 3.98
N LEU A 147 -18.56 -1.20 3.40
CA LEU A 147 -18.41 -1.50 1.97
C LEU A 147 -18.41 -3.01 1.69
N ILE A 148 -18.04 -3.81 2.69
CA ILE A 148 -18.10 -5.28 2.62
C ILE A 148 -18.99 -5.83 3.75
N ALA A 149 -19.61 -6.97 3.50
CA ALA A 149 -20.40 -7.71 4.47
C ALA A 149 -19.91 -9.17 4.57
N GLY A 150 -20.20 -9.81 5.71
CA GLY A 150 -19.86 -11.21 5.97
C GLY A 150 -18.53 -11.42 6.71
N LEU A 151 -17.86 -10.34 7.10
CA LEU A 151 -16.71 -10.41 8.01
C LEU A 151 -17.23 -10.40 9.45
N GLU A 152 -16.96 -11.45 10.21
CA GLU A 152 -17.35 -11.55 11.62
C GLU A 152 -16.16 -11.25 12.54
N HIS A 153 -16.39 -10.49 13.62
CA HIS A 153 -15.41 -10.27 14.66
C HIS A 153 -15.08 -11.57 15.38
N ALA A 154 -13.78 -11.82 15.55
CA ALA A 154 -13.32 -12.83 16.51
C ALA A 154 -13.48 -12.28 17.93
N ALA A 155 -14.27 -12.94 18.77
CA ALA A 155 -14.16 -12.74 20.21
C ALA A 155 -12.72 -13.12 20.64
N GLU A 156 -12.13 -12.34 21.55
CA GLU A 156 -10.81 -12.67 22.10
C GLU A 156 -10.80 -14.10 22.67
N GLY A 157 -9.81 -14.88 22.26
CA GLY A 157 -9.65 -16.27 22.70
C GLY A 157 -10.47 -17.31 21.92
N ASP A 158 -11.14 -16.93 20.82
CA ASP A 158 -11.92 -17.87 20.01
C ASP A 158 -11.05 -18.76 19.10
N PRO A 159 -10.96 -20.08 19.36
CA PRO A 159 -10.18 -21.01 18.55
C PRO A 159 -10.72 -21.21 17.12
N ALA A 160 -11.94 -20.75 16.81
CA ALA A 160 -12.52 -20.79 15.47
C ALA A 160 -12.09 -19.62 14.56
N ALA A 161 -11.22 -18.72 15.03
CA ALA A 161 -10.71 -17.58 14.23
C ALA A 161 -10.11 -18.00 12.88
N ILE A 162 -9.45 -19.15 12.83
CA ILE A 162 -8.85 -19.70 11.60
C ILE A 162 -9.93 -20.14 10.59
N GLY A 163 -11.08 -20.64 11.06
CA GLY A 163 -12.20 -21.09 10.21
C GLY A 163 -12.98 -19.94 9.56
N ARG A 164 -12.91 -18.73 10.12
CA ARG A 164 -13.58 -17.53 9.58
C ARG A 164 -12.95 -17.01 8.30
N VAL A 165 -11.67 -17.33 8.04
CA VAL A 165 -10.95 -16.95 6.82
C VAL A 165 -11.61 -17.54 5.56
N GLY A 166 -12.34 -18.66 5.68
CA GLY A 166 -13.06 -19.32 4.58
C GLY A 166 -14.49 -18.85 4.34
N ARG A 167 -15.04 -17.93 5.14
CA ARG A 167 -16.39 -17.38 4.91
C ARG A 167 -16.38 -16.42 3.72
N ARG A 168 -17.48 -16.38 2.96
CA ARG A 168 -17.59 -15.57 1.75
C ARG A 168 -18.02 -14.14 2.12
N LEU A 169 -17.14 -13.20 1.83
CA LEU A 169 -17.37 -11.76 1.88
C LEU A 169 -18.11 -11.31 0.62
N SER A 170 -18.90 -10.25 0.70
CA SER A 170 -19.63 -9.69 -0.44
C SER A 170 -19.70 -8.16 -0.36
N LEU A 171 -19.89 -7.49 -1.50
CA LEU A 171 -20.14 -6.04 -1.51
C LEU A 171 -21.49 -5.72 -0.87
N THR A 172 -21.52 -4.67 -0.05
CA THR A 172 -22.77 -4.02 0.36
C THR A 172 -23.32 -3.17 -0.79
N GLU A 173 -24.48 -2.53 -0.58
CA GLU A 173 -24.97 -1.51 -1.51
C GLU A 173 -24.00 -0.34 -1.64
N ALA A 174 -23.47 0.16 -0.52
CA ALA A 174 -22.46 1.21 -0.53
C ALA A 174 -21.16 0.76 -1.22
N GLY A 175 -20.71 -0.48 -1.00
CA GLY A 175 -19.55 -1.03 -1.68
C GLY A 175 -19.72 -1.08 -3.21
N ARG A 176 -20.92 -1.45 -3.68
CA ARG A 176 -21.26 -1.39 -5.11
C ARG A 176 -21.25 0.05 -5.64
N ALA A 177 -21.85 1.00 -4.94
CA ALA A 177 -21.87 2.40 -5.35
C ALA A 177 -20.44 3.00 -5.42
N VAL A 178 -19.57 2.67 -4.46
CA VAL A 178 -18.16 3.11 -4.47
C VAL A 178 -17.38 2.51 -5.65
N ILE A 179 -17.59 1.23 -5.96
CA ILE A 179 -16.98 0.58 -7.14
C ILE A 179 -17.59 1.04 -8.46
N ALA A 180 -18.84 1.49 -8.48
CA ALA A 180 -19.45 2.13 -9.64
C ALA A 180 -18.96 3.58 -9.84
N GLY A 181 -18.47 4.23 -8.78
CA GLY A 181 -17.97 5.61 -8.81
C GLY A 181 -19.07 6.63 -8.51
N GLU A 182 -20.18 6.11 -8.00
CA GLU A 182 -21.38 6.85 -7.60
C GLU A 182 -21.27 7.35 -6.16
N ALA A 183 -20.33 6.78 -5.38
CA ALA A 183 -20.01 7.17 -4.03
C ALA A 183 -18.50 7.17 -3.77
N ASP A 184 -18.08 7.85 -2.71
CA ASP A 184 -16.68 7.98 -2.30
C ASP A 184 -16.52 7.50 -0.86
N HIS A 185 -15.64 6.52 -0.65
CA HIS A 185 -15.39 5.90 0.64
C HIS A 185 -14.97 6.91 1.71
N VAL A 186 -14.05 7.82 1.39
CA VAL A 186 -13.57 8.85 2.32
C VAL A 186 -14.67 9.87 2.63
N ARG A 187 -15.54 10.22 1.68
CA ARG A 187 -16.67 11.12 1.96
C ARG A 187 -17.72 10.46 2.86
N LEU A 188 -18.02 9.17 2.64
CA LEU A 188 -18.96 8.41 3.46
C LEU A 188 -18.41 8.22 4.89
N ASN A 189 -17.24 7.59 4.98
CA ASN A 189 -16.73 7.01 6.22
C ASN A 189 -15.61 7.85 6.88
N GLY A 190 -15.04 8.80 6.15
CA GLY A 190 -13.82 9.47 6.57
C GLY A 190 -12.61 8.54 6.56
N VAL A 191 -11.48 9.06 7.01
CA VAL A 191 -10.25 8.31 7.26
C VAL A 191 -9.54 8.90 8.48
N ASP A 192 -8.80 8.08 9.24
CA ASP A 192 -7.80 8.54 10.21
C ASP A 192 -6.65 7.51 10.23
N ARG A 193 -5.68 7.68 9.32
CA ARG A 193 -4.52 6.78 9.20
C ARG A 193 -3.27 7.52 8.81
N TRP A 194 -2.13 6.89 9.06
CA TRP A 194 -0.85 7.37 8.54
C TRP A 194 -0.60 6.81 7.15
N TRP A 195 -0.09 7.66 6.28
CA TRP A 195 0.57 7.32 5.03
C TRP A 195 1.98 7.89 5.14
N ALA A 196 2.97 7.03 5.40
CA ALA A 196 4.31 7.45 5.83
C ALA A 196 4.25 8.57 6.90
N GLY A 197 4.92 9.70 6.67
CA GLY A 197 4.91 10.86 7.56
C GLY A 197 3.65 11.72 7.52
N ALA A 198 2.72 11.47 6.59
CA ALA A 198 1.48 12.24 6.45
C ALA A 198 0.30 11.56 7.14
N ARG A 199 -0.38 12.27 8.04
CA ARG A 199 -1.63 11.80 8.63
C ARG A 199 -2.82 12.20 7.77
N LEU A 200 -3.48 11.22 7.16
CA LEU A 200 -4.72 11.41 6.43
C LEU A 200 -5.88 11.40 7.41
N LYS A 201 -6.63 12.50 7.52
CA LYS A 201 -7.71 12.63 8.50
C LYS A 201 -8.94 13.36 7.97
N GLY A 202 -10.12 12.84 8.32
CA GLY A 202 -11.41 13.44 8.01
C GLY A 202 -11.96 12.98 6.66
N ARG A 203 -12.84 13.81 6.06
CA ARG A 203 -13.53 13.51 4.79
C ARG A 203 -12.94 14.25 3.58
N THR A 204 -11.95 15.08 3.83
CA THR A 204 -11.25 15.90 2.85
C THR A 204 -9.77 15.74 3.13
N THR A 205 -9.06 15.05 2.24
CA THR A 205 -7.67 14.64 2.46
C THR A 205 -6.90 14.65 1.13
N TRP A 206 -5.60 14.38 1.20
CA TRP A 206 -4.76 14.15 0.03
C TRP A 206 -5.26 12.97 -0.77
N ARG A 207 -5.30 13.13 -2.09
CA ARG A 207 -5.73 12.09 -3.02
C ARG A 207 -4.70 11.91 -4.11
N PHE A 208 -4.68 10.73 -4.72
CA PHE A 208 -3.82 10.45 -5.86
C PHE A 208 -4.65 9.93 -7.03
N ASP A 209 -4.57 10.63 -8.15
CA ASP A 209 -5.16 10.20 -9.40
C ASP A 209 -4.19 9.28 -10.13
N ARG A 210 -4.56 8.00 -10.20
CA ARG A 210 -3.75 6.93 -10.79
C ARG A 210 -3.74 6.99 -12.32
N GLU A 211 -4.72 7.64 -12.94
CA GLU A 211 -4.80 7.75 -14.40
C GLU A 211 -3.93 8.89 -14.90
N THR A 212 -3.99 10.04 -14.21
CA THR A 212 -3.22 11.23 -14.57
C THR A 212 -1.89 11.35 -13.83
N MET A 213 -1.61 10.42 -12.90
CA MET A 213 -0.43 10.39 -12.04
C MET A 213 -0.24 11.66 -11.21
N ASN A 214 -1.36 12.27 -10.77
CA ASN A 214 -1.33 13.56 -10.08
C ASN A 214 -1.74 13.44 -8.61
N LEU A 215 -0.98 14.15 -7.77
CA LEU A 215 -1.35 14.41 -6.39
C LEU A 215 -2.38 15.54 -6.32
N ILE A 216 -3.47 15.32 -5.58
CA ILE A 216 -4.56 16.27 -5.40
C ILE A 216 -4.60 16.69 -3.94
N SER A 217 -4.53 18.00 -3.70
CA SER A 217 -4.56 18.57 -2.36
C SER A 217 -5.93 18.44 -1.69
N PRO A 218 -6.01 18.51 -0.36
CA PRO A 218 -7.29 18.54 0.35
C PRO A 218 -8.21 19.67 -0.13
N GLN A 219 -7.65 20.85 -0.46
CA GLN A 219 -8.44 21.97 -0.97
C GLN A 219 -9.04 21.67 -2.34
N ALA A 220 -8.26 21.05 -3.23
CA ALA A 220 -8.72 20.65 -4.56
C ALA A 220 -9.71 19.47 -4.51
N SER A 221 -9.57 18.55 -3.56
CA SER A 221 -10.48 17.41 -3.41
C SER A 221 -11.83 17.74 -2.75
N ALA A 222 -11.92 18.93 -2.15
CA ALA A 222 -13.15 19.49 -1.60
C ALA A 222 -14.03 20.22 -2.62
N ALA A 223 -13.42 20.66 -3.73
CA ALA A 223 -14.11 21.32 -4.84
C ALA A 223 -14.95 20.33 -5.66
#